data_AF-A0A1V0TUG1-F1
#
_entry.id   AF-A0A1V0TUG1-F1
#
_cell.length_a   1.000
_cell.length_b   1.000
_cell.length_c   1.000
_cell.angle_alpha   90.00
_cell.angle_beta   90.00
_cell.angle_gamma   90.00
#
_symmetry.space_group_name_H-M   'P 1'
#
loop_
_entity.id
_entity.type
_entity.pdbx_description
1 polymer ?
#
loop_
_entity_poly.entity_id
_entity_poly.type
_entity_poly.pdbx_seq_one_letter_code
_entity_poly.pdbx_strand_id
1 'polypeptide(L)'
;MSASHDGEQLTAAQGPEATLSHEEALRKGHTARGRSALDRAAALCRYLGIEVADAESVPRTPAAKAANAVRLSARALAQLADGSPDPAADARCARNAAAAAAVVADLARSRGGDGAPADAAHRAAVTASLAAGAAAGRTGMGRDAALNTTADAAEAAAVSAARDAGWV
;
A
#
# COMPACT_ATOMS: atom_id res chain seq x y z
N MET A 1 20.61 -53.60 -26.55
CA MET A 1 19.65 -52.59 -27.02
C MET A 1 18.75 -52.26 -25.85
N SER A 2 19.23 -51.39 -24.96
CA SER A 2 18.65 -51.12 -23.65
C SER A 2 18.03 -49.73 -23.58
N ALA A 3 16.84 -49.68 -22.97
CA ALA A 3 16.30 -48.64 -22.08
C ALA A 3 16.19 -47.19 -22.63
N SER A 4 15.19 -46.39 -22.32
CA SER A 4 13.90 -46.52 -21.64
C SER A 4 13.17 -45.22 -21.99
N HIS A 5 11.91 -45.32 -22.38
CA HIS A 5 10.99 -44.19 -22.31
C HIS A 5 10.59 -44.02 -20.84
N ASP A 6 10.44 -42.75 -20.42
CA ASP A 6 9.47 -42.24 -19.45
C ASP A 6 10.11 -41.26 -18.46
N GLY A 7 9.88 -39.98 -18.75
CA GLY A 7 10.23 -38.84 -17.93
C GLY A 7 9.21 -37.73 -18.15
N GLU A 8 7.91 -38.07 -18.15
CA GLU A 8 6.83 -37.09 -18.07
C GLU A 8 6.77 -36.57 -16.63
N GLN A 9 7.49 -35.46 -16.38
CA GLN A 9 7.24 -34.62 -15.21
C GLN A 9 5.89 -33.95 -15.38
N LEU A 10 4.85 -34.62 -14.88
CA LEU A 10 3.55 -34.02 -14.59
C LEU A 10 3.74 -32.90 -13.57
N THR A 11 3.63 -31.67 -14.04
CA THR A 11 3.43 -30.48 -13.22
C THR A 11 2.11 -30.65 -12.46
N ALA A 12 2.19 -31.09 -11.21
CA ALA A 12 1.03 -31.17 -10.34
C ALA A 12 0.40 -29.79 -10.19
N ALA A 13 -0.76 -29.59 -10.83
CA ALA A 13 -1.59 -28.42 -10.62
C ALA A 13 -1.92 -28.34 -9.12
N GLN A 14 -1.56 -27.22 -8.49
CA GLN A 14 -1.88 -26.98 -7.08
C GLN A 14 -3.41 -27.05 -6.90
N GLY A 15 -3.86 -27.83 -5.91
CA GLY A 15 -5.30 -27.98 -5.64
C GLY A 15 -5.95 -26.66 -5.22
N PRO A 16 -7.29 -26.52 -5.40
CA PRO A 16 -8.02 -25.27 -5.13
C PRO A 16 -7.86 -24.76 -3.69
N GLU A 17 -7.70 -25.67 -2.71
CA GLU A 17 -7.48 -25.31 -1.30
C GLU A 17 -6.11 -24.67 -1.05
N ALA A 18 -5.07 -25.14 -1.75
CA ALA A 18 -3.72 -24.55 -1.66
C ALA A 18 -3.65 -23.16 -2.32
N THR A 19 -4.39 -22.97 -3.41
CA THR A 19 -4.53 -21.66 -4.06
C THR A 19 -5.25 -20.66 -3.17
N LEU A 20 -6.37 -21.06 -2.54
CA LEU A 20 -7.11 -20.20 -1.60
C LEU A 20 -6.22 -19.79 -0.41
N SER A 21 -5.50 -20.73 0.20
CA SER A 21 -4.56 -20.42 1.30
C SER A 21 -3.45 -19.45 0.88
N HIS A 22 -2.95 -19.57 -0.35
CA HIS A 22 -1.96 -18.64 -0.89
C HIS A 22 -2.54 -17.23 -1.11
N GLU A 23 -3.75 -17.13 -1.68
CA GLU A 23 -4.41 -15.84 -1.89
C GLU A 23 -4.80 -15.16 -0.58
N GLU A 24 -5.17 -15.91 0.45
CA GLU A 24 -5.36 -15.40 1.81
C GLU A 24 -4.06 -14.85 2.42
N ALA A 25 -2.93 -15.52 2.19
CA ALA A 25 -1.63 -15.02 2.64
C ALA A 25 -1.25 -13.71 1.92
N LEU A 26 -1.48 -13.63 0.61
CA LEU A 26 -1.29 -12.40 -0.16
C LEU A 26 -2.19 -11.28 0.34
N ARG A 27 -3.49 -11.56 0.52
CA ARG A 27 -4.45 -10.62 1.12
C ARG A 27 -3.95 -10.07 2.44
N LYS A 28 -3.47 -10.94 3.34
CA LYS A 28 -2.96 -10.53 4.66
C LYS A 28 -1.80 -9.56 4.51
N GLY A 29 -0.86 -9.85 3.62
CA GLY A 29 0.27 -8.96 3.32
C GLY A 29 -0.16 -7.60 2.76
N HIS A 30 -1.01 -7.59 1.73
CA HIS A 30 -1.53 -6.35 1.14
C HIS A 30 -2.35 -5.52 2.12
N THR A 31 -3.19 -6.17 2.92
CA THR A 31 -4.00 -5.51 3.95
C THR A 31 -3.10 -4.89 5.02
N ALA A 32 -2.07 -5.60 5.48
CA ALA A 32 -1.12 -5.08 6.46
C ALA A 32 -0.38 -3.84 5.92
N ARG A 33 0.14 -3.91 4.68
CA ARG A 33 0.79 -2.76 4.02
C ARG A 33 -0.17 -1.58 3.87
N GLY A 34 -1.40 -1.84 3.42
CA GLY A 34 -2.44 -0.82 3.27
C GLY A 34 -2.80 -0.14 4.59
N ARG A 35 -2.92 -0.91 5.68
CA ARG A 35 -3.15 -0.38 7.04
C ARG A 35 -1.99 0.47 7.54
N SER A 36 -0.74 0.00 7.38
CA SER A 36 0.45 0.80 7.72
C SER A 36 0.44 2.17 7.02
N ALA A 37 0.20 2.16 5.70
CA ALA A 37 0.16 3.39 4.92
C ALA A 37 -1.00 4.31 5.35
N LEU A 38 -2.17 3.74 5.65
CA LEU A 38 -3.33 4.48 6.15
C LEU A 38 -3.05 5.11 7.51
N ASP A 39 -2.47 4.36 8.46
CA ASP A 39 -2.15 4.84 9.80
C ASP A 39 -1.15 5.99 9.74
N ARG A 40 -0.14 5.88 8.87
CA ARG A 40 0.82 6.94 8.58
C ARG A 40 0.15 8.18 7.97
N ALA A 41 -0.74 8.00 7.01
CA ALA A 41 -1.50 9.11 6.43
C ALA A 41 -2.40 9.80 7.45
N ALA A 42 -3.06 9.04 8.33
CA ALA A 42 -3.91 9.56 9.39
C ALA A 42 -3.11 10.33 10.45
N ALA A 43 -1.93 9.83 10.83
CA ALA A 43 -1.03 10.53 11.74
C ALA A 43 -0.52 11.85 11.15
N LEU A 44 -0.16 11.85 9.87
CA LEU A 44 0.18 13.06 9.14
C LEU A 44 -0.97 14.08 9.11
N CYS A 45 -2.21 13.63 8.91
CA CYS A 45 -3.37 14.53 9.03
C CYS A 45 -3.46 15.16 10.42
N ARG A 46 -3.29 14.37 11.50
CA ARG A 46 -3.28 14.89 12.88
C ARG A 46 -2.15 15.89 13.11
N TYR A 47 -0.94 15.59 12.64
CA TYR A 47 0.20 16.52 12.68
C TYR A 47 -0.12 17.86 12.00
N LEU A 48 -0.90 17.83 10.92
CA LEU A 48 -1.34 19.02 10.18
C LEU A 48 -2.60 19.70 10.73
N GLY A 49 -3.21 19.16 11.80
CA GLY A 49 -4.49 19.63 12.32
C GLY A 49 -5.66 19.42 11.35
N ILE A 50 -5.60 18.40 10.50
CA ILE A 50 -6.66 18.03 9.54
C ILE A 50 -7.52 16.94 10.16
N GLU A 51 -8.81 17.23 10.28
CA GLU A 51 -9.81 16.32 10.86
C GLU A 51 -10.58 15.56 9.78
N VAL A 52 -11.23 14.47 10.17
CA VAL A 52 -12.10 13.68 9.26
C VAL A 52 -13.24 14.55 8.70
N ALA A 53 -13.71 15.52 9.49
CA ALA A 53 -14.75 16.46 9.09
C ALA A 53 -14.35 17.38 7.94
N ASP A 54 -13.04 17.55 7.68
CA ASP A 54 -12.54 18.33 6.54
C ASP A 54 -12.73 17.59 5.20
N ALA A 55 -13.08 16.31 5.22
CA ALA A 55 -13.29 15.53 4.01
C ALA A 55 -14.55 15.98 3.25
N GLU A 56 -14.36 16.62 2.11
CA GLU A 56 -15.44 17.03 1.20
C GLU A 56 -15.64 16.01 0.05
N SER A 57 -16.87 15.86 -0.43
CA SER A 57 -17.18 15.04 -1.62
C SER A 57 -16.48 15.56 -2.88
N VAL A 58 -16.33 16.88 -3.01
CA VAL A 58 -15.57 17.55 -4.07
C VAL A 58 -14.53 18.44 -3.39
N PRO A 59 -13.33 17.92 -3.11
CA PRO A 59 -12.32 18.67 -2.36
C PRO A 59 -11.85 19.93 -3.11
N ARG A 60 -11.99 21.10 -2.48
CA ARG A 60 -11.53 22.38 -3.04
C ARG A 60 -10.25 22.90 -2.40
N THR A 61 -9.80 22.30 -1.30
CA THR A 61 -8.58 22.67 -0.59
C THR A 61 -7.63 21.47 -0.49
N PRO A 62 -6.30 21.71 -0.34
CA PRO A 62 -5.35 20.62 -0.08
C PRO A 62 -5.70 19.80 1.17
N ALA A 63 -6.20 20.44 2.22
CA ALA A 63 -6.63 19.77 3.45
C ALA A 63 -7.84 18.85 3.20
N ALA A 64 -8.87 19.35 2.52
CA ALA A 64 -10.05 18.54 2.17
C ALA A 64 -9.66 17.37 1.25
N LYS A 65 -8.69 17.57 0.35
CA LYS A 65 -8.18 16.51 -0.54
C LYS A 65 -7.47 15.42 0.27
N ALA A 66 -6.62 15.81 1.22
CA ALA A 66 -5.93 14.88 2.11
C ALA A 66 -6.92 14.07 2.96
N ALA A 67 -7.84 14.75 3.64
CA ALA A 67 -8.88 14.11 4.45
C ALA A 67 -9.75 13.14 3.63
N ASN A 68 -10.15 13.54 2.42
CA ASN A 68 -10.94 12.69 1.54
C ASN A 68 -10.15 11.46 1.05
N ALA A 69 -8.87 11.60 0.72
CA ALA A 69 -8.02 10.48 0.29
C ALA A 69 -7.84 9.43 1.41
N VAL A 70 -7.63 9.87 2.65
CA VAL A 70 -7.56 9.00 3.84
C VAL A 70 -8.89 8.28 4.04
N ARG A 71 -10.01 9.02 4.01
CA ARG A 71 -11.37 8.46 4.20
C ARG A 71 -11.71 7.38 3.16
N LEU A 72 -11.45 7.64 1.88
CA LEU A 72 -11.70 6.68 0.81
C LEU A 72 -10.82 5.43 0.94
N SER A 73 -9.56 5.60 1.33
CA SER A 73 -8.63 4.47 1.53
C SER A 73 -9.04 3.60 2.73
N ALA A 74 -9.45 4.22 3.83
CA ALA A 74 -9.98 3.53 5.00
C ALA A 74 -11.22 2.70 4.65
N ARG A 75 -12.17 3.27 3.90
CA ARG A 75 -13.37 2.56 3.45
C ARG A 75 -13.02 1.39 2.54
N ALA A 76 -12.11 1.58 1.58
CA ALA A 76 -11.71 0.52 0.66
C ALA A 76 -11.08 -0.67 1.40
N LEU A 77 -10.20 -0.41 2.38
CA LEU A 77 -9.57 -1.46 3.18
C LEU A 77 -10.57 -2.19 4.09
N ALA A 78 -11.55 -1.48 4.65
CA ALA A 78 -12.60 -2.11 5.45
C ALA A 78 -13.44 -3.10 4.63
N GLN A 79 -13.75 -2.75 3.37
CA GLN A 79 -14.55 -3.57 2.47
C GLN A 79 -13.86 -4.88 2.02
N LEU A 80 -12.52 -4.95 2.10
CA LEU A 80 -11.80 -6.17 1.73
C LEU A 80 -12.14 -7.36 2.64
N ALA A 81 -12.54 -7.10 3.89
CA ALA A 81 -12.89 -8.13 4.86
C ALA A 81 -14.16 -8.91 4.48
N ASP A 82 -15.03 -8.31 3.66
CA ASP A 82 -16.35 -8.86 3.34
C ASP A 82 -16.36 -9.71 2.04
N GLY A 83 -15.27 -9.72 1.28
CA GLY A 83 -15.17 -10.39 -0.03
C GLY A 83 -14.19 -11.56 -0.09
N SER A 84 -14.23 -12.34 -1.16
CA SER A 84 -13.24 -13.40 -1.46
C SER A 84 -11.87 -12.80 -1.79
N PRO A 85 -10.75 -13.46 -1.41
CA PRO A 85 -9.40 -13.02 -1.77
C PRO A 85 -9.25 -12.69 -3.25
N ASP A 86 -8.77 -11.49 -3.54
CA ASP A 86 -8.38 -11.06 -4.89
C ASP A 86 -7.07 -10.28 -4.74
N PRO A 87 -5.91 -10.93 -4.97
CA PRO A 87 -4.62 -10.29 -4.82
C PRO A 87 -4.47 -8.98 -5.60
N ALA A 88 -5.10 -8.86 -6.77
CA ALA A 88 -5.01 -7.65 -7.57
C ALA A 88 -5.87 -6.52 -6.97
N ALA A 89 -7.07 -6.81 -6.49
CA ALA A 89 -7.90 -5.82 -5.79
C ALA A 89 -7.28 -5.40 -4.44
N ASP A 90 -6.79 -6.38 -3.67
CA ASP A 90 -6.15 -6.16 -2.38
C ASP A 90 -4.90 -5.27 -2.54
N ALA A 91 -4.04 -5.57 -3.52
CA ALA A 91 -2.86 -4.77 -3.83
C ALA A 91 -3.21 -3.34 -4.30
N ARG A 92 -4.28 -3.17 -5.09
CA ARG A 92 -4.76 -1.83 -5.51
C ARG A 92 -5.24 -1.01 -4.31
N CYS A 93 -5.89 -1.63 -3.33
CA CYS A 93 -6.28 -0.94 -2.10
C CYS A 93 -5.06 -0.48 -1.30
N ALA A 94 -4.05 -1.35 -1.15
CA ALA A 94 -2.80 -0.99 -0.49
C ALA A 94 -2.08 0.18 -1.22
N ARG A 95 -2.02 0.13 -2.56
CA ARG A 95 -1.48 1.23 -3.37
C ARG A 95 -2.23 2.55 -3.15
N ASN A 96 -3.56 2.51 -3.12
CA ASN A 96 -4.36 3.73 -2.92
C ASN A 96 -4.10 4.36 -1.55
N ALA A 97 -3.94 3.54 -0.50
CA ALA A 97 -3.55 4.02 0.83
C ALA A 97 -2.14 4.64 0.83
N ALA A 98 -1.17 4.01 0.15
CA ALA A 98 0.18 4.57 -0.02
C ALA A 98 0.19 5.89 -0.80
N ALA A 99 -0.64 6.00 -1.84
CA ALA A 99 -0.82 7.24 -2.59
C ALA A 99 -1.47 8.34 -1.73
N ALA A 100 -2.46 8.00 -0.90
CA ALA A 100 -3.01 8.94 0.07
C ALA A 100 -1.94 9.45 1.04
N ALA A 101 -1.12 8.55 1.60
CA ALA A 101 0.00 8.92 2.47
C ALA A 101 1.00 9.87 1.78
N ALA A 102 1.32 9.64 0.50
CA ALA A 102 2.19 10.53 -0.26
C ALA A 102 1.58 11.93 -0.47
N VAL A 103 0.26 12.02 -0.70
CA VAL A 103 -0.46 13.30 -0.80
C VAL A 103 -0.41 14.07 0.52
N VAL A 104 -0.66 13.40 1.66
CA VAL A 104 -0.60 14.07 2.97
C VAL A 104 0.84 14.47 3.31
N ALA A 105 1.83 13.64 2.97
CA ALA A 105 3.25 13.95 3.17
C ALA A 105 3.71 15.17 2.36
N ASP A 106 3.21 15.37 1.13
CA ASP A 106 3.50 16.59 0.36
C ASP A 106 2.93 17.86 1.04
N LEU A 107 1.72 17.75 1.59
CA LEU A 107 1.12 18.84 2.35
C LEU A 107 1.89 19.10 3.66
N ALA A 108 2.35 18.07 4.36
CA ALA A 108 3.17 18.20 5.56
C ALA A 108 4.52 18.85 5.24
N ARG A 109 5.20 18.40 4.17
CA ARG A 109 6.44 19.00 3.69
C ARG A 109 6.28 20.47 3.34
N SER A 110 5.21 20.85 2.64
CA SER A 110 4.97 22.26 2.28
C SER A 110 4.63 23.18 3.47
N ARG A 111 4.15 22.63 4.60
CA ARG A 111 3.86 23.38 5.83
C ARG A 111 4.97 23.36 6.88
N GLY A 112 5.77 22.30 6.91
CA GLY A 112 6.81 22.04 7.92
C GLY A 112 8.10 22.85 7.73
N GLY A 113 8.21 23.64 6.65
CA GLY A 113 9.40 24.41 6.31
C GLY A 113 10.51 23.57 5.68
N ASP A 114 11.49 24.25 5.06
CA ASP A 114 12.60 23.61 4.36
C ASP A 114 13.51 22.87 5.35
N GLY A 115 13.44 21.54 5.34
CA GLY A 115 14.24 20.70 6.21
C GLY A 115 14.52 19.34 5.57
N ALA A 116 15.77 18.91 5.60
CA ALA A 116 16.22 17.64 5.04
C ALA A 116 15.36 16.42 5.49
N PRO A 117 14.90 16.34 6.76
CA PRO A 117 14.03 15.26 7.22
C PRO A 117 12.65 15.22 6.55
N ALA A 118 11.99 16.38 6.38
CA ALA A 118 10.68 16.48 5.74
C ALA A 118 10.74 16.07 4.25
N ASP A 119 11.79 16.51 3.55
CA ASP A 119 12.02 16.12 2.17
C ASP A 119 12.32 14.62 2.03
N ALA A 120 13.12 14.06 2.94
CA ALA A 120 13.42 12.62 2.96
C ALA A 120 12.16 11.78 3.21
N ALA A 121 11.33 12.19 4.18
CA ALA A 121 10.09 11.52 4.50
C ALA A 121 9.07 11.58 3.35
N HIS A 122 8.95 12.72 2.67
CA HIS A 122 8.12 12.82 1.47
C HIS A 122 8.63 11.93 0.33
N ARG A 123 9.94 11.94 0.03
CA ARG A 123 10.53 11.05 -0.98
C ARG A 123 10.27 9.58 -0.65
N ALA A 124 10.44 9.18 0.61
CA ALA A 124 10.16 7.81 1.03
C ALA A 124 8.67 7.44 0.85
N ALA A 125 7.75 8.36 1.15
CA ALA A 125 6.32 8.16 0.91
C ALA A 125 6.00 7.98 -0.59
N VAL A 126 6.61 8.79 -1.47
CA VAL A 126 6.46 8.65 -2.93
C VAL A 126 7.02 7.29 -3.40
N THR A 127 8.21 6.89 -2.92
CA THR A 127 8.81 5.60 -3.24
C THR A 127 7.90 4.44 -2.83
N ALA A 128 7.32 4.48 -1.62
CA ALA A 128 6.35 3.47 -1.17
C ALA A 128 5.10 3.42 -2.08
N SER A 129 4.57 4.57 -2.48
CA SER A 129 3.45 4.64 -3.43
C SER A 129 3.79 4.05 -4.80
N LEU A 130 4.99 4.31 -5.32
CA LEU A 130 5.45 3.77 -6.61
C LEU A 130 5.67 2.25 -6.54
N ALA A 131 6.32 1.76 -5.49
CA ALA A 131 6.55 0.33 -5.28
C ALA A 131 5.24 -0.45 -5.13
N ALA A 132 4.28 0.07 -4.34
CA ALA A 132 2.94 -0.49 -4.25
C ALA A 132 2.20 -0.44 -5.60
N GLY A 133 2.45 0.60 -6.41
CA GLY A 133 1.94 0.71 -7.78
C GLY A 133 2.47 -0.38 -8.71
N ALA A 134 3.76 -0.70 -8.62
CA ALA A 134 4.37 -1.79 -9.37
C ALA A 134 3.79 -3.16 -8.96
N ALA A 135 3.67 -3.41 -7.64
CA ALA A 135 3.08 -4.63 -7.11
C ALA A 135 1.62 -4.84 -7.56
N ALA A 136 0.82 -3.76 -7.58
CA ALA A 136 -0.58 -3.80 -8.00
C ALA A 136 -0.79 -3.73 -9.53
N GLY A 137 0.25 -3.36 -10.29
CA GLY A 137 0.19 -3.12 -11.73
C GLY A 137 -0.03 -4.39 -12.55
N ARG A 138 -0.19 -4.25 -13.87
CA ARG A 138 -0.47 -5.38 -14.78
C ARG A 138 0.57 -6.50 -14.73
N THR A 139 1.81 -6.16 -14.42
CA THR A 139 2.92 -7.12 -14.30
C THR A 139 2.89 -7.86 -12.96
N GLY A 140 2.61 -7.18 -11.85
CA GLY A 140 2.60 -7.79 -10.52
C GLY A 140 1.27 -8.49 -10.17
N MET A 141 0.14 -7.90 -10.57
CA MET A 141 -1.23 -8.33 -10.23
C MET A 141 -1.42 -8.74 -8.76
N GLY A 142 -0.64 -8.17 -7.84
CA GLY A 142 -0.59 -8.52 -6.43
C GLY A 142 -0.02 -9.91 -6.09
N ARG A 143 0.46 -10.68 -7.07
CA ARG A 143 0.97 -12.05 -6.89
C ARG A 143 2.49 -12.15 -6.94
N ASP A 144 3.17 -11.20 -7.58
CA ASP A 144 4.63 -11.21 -7.67
C ASP A 144 5.28 -10.98 -6.28
N ALA A 145 5.96 -12.01 -5.77
CA ALA A 145 6.56 -11.99 -4.44
C ALA A 145 7.69 -10.96 -4.30
N ALA A 146 8.49 -10.73 -5.35
CA ALA A 146 9.62 -9.80 -5.31
C ALA A 146 9.12 -8.34 -5.29
N LEU A 147 8.12 -8.03 -6.12
CA LEU A 147 7.47 -6.72 -6.12
C LEU A 147 6.74 -6.46 -4.79
N ASN A 148 6.07 -7.47 -4.23
CA ASN A 148 5.43 -7.38 -2.92
C ASN A 148 6.45 -7.09 -1.80
N THR A 149 7.56 -7.83 -1.77
CA THR A 149 8.65 -7.61 -0.80
C THR A 149 9.25 -6.21 -0.93
N THR A 150 9.45 -5.74 -2.16
CA THR A 150 9.95 -4.38 -2.43
C THR A 150 8.98 -3.32 -1.91
N ALA A 151 7.67 -3.52 -2.10
CA ALA A 151 6.64 -2.62 -1.59
C ALA A 151 6.58 -2.62 -0.06
N ASP A 152 6.77 -3.77 0.61
CA ASP A 152 6.83 -3.86 2.07
C ASP A 152 8.06 -3.13 2.64
N ALA A 153 9.23 -3.33 2.04
CA ALA A 153 10.45 -2.64 2.44
C ALA A 153 10.34 -1.12 2.25
N ALA A 154 9.74 -0.67 1.14
CA ALA A 154 9.52 0.74 0.86
C ALA A 154 8.55 1.38 1.86
N GLU A 155 7.47 0.68 2.24
CA GLU A 155 6.54 1.17 3.27
C GLU A 155 7.23 1.26 4.64
N ALA A 156 8.03 0.26 5.03
CA ALA A 156 8.80 0.31 6.28
C ALA A 156 9.78 1.50 6.32
N ALA A 157 10.48 1.77 5.21
CA ALA A 157 11.36 2.93 5.09
C ALA A 157 10.58 4.25 5.17
N ALA A 158 9.39 4.31 4.59
CA ALA A 158 8.53 5.49 4.65
C ALA A 158 7.98 5.76 6.05
N VAL A 159 7.69 4.71 6.83
CA VAL A 159 7.34 4.82 8.26
C VAL A 159 8.53 5.36 9.06
N SER A 160 9.73 4.81 8.85
CA SER A 160 10.94 5.27 9.55
C SER A 160 11.20 6.75 9.28
N ALA A 161 11.22 7.15 8.01
CA ALA A 161 11.51 8.53 7.63
C ALA A 161 10.45 9.51 8.17
N ALA A 162 9.18 9.11 8.22
CA ALA A 162 8.13 9.93 8.81
C ALA A 162 8.29 10.10 10.34
N ARG A 163 8.83 9.10 11.05
CA ARG A 163 9.18 9.24 12.48
C ARG A 163 10.35 10.18 12.68
N ASP A 164 11.38 10.05 11.84
CA ASP A 164 12.55 10.93 11.87
C ASP A 164 12.19 12.40 11.59
N ALA A 165 11.14 12.63 10.78
CA ALA A 165 10.57 13.94 10.53
C ALA A 165 9.59 14.44 11.63
N GLY A 166 9.29 13.62 12.64
CA GLY A 166 8.37 13.96 13.74
C GLY A 166 6.89 14.01 13.34
N TRP A 167 6.51 13.31 12.27
CA TRP A 167 5.13 13.30 11.75
C TRP A 167 4.26 12.17 12.32
N VAL A 168 4.87 11.11 12.86
CA VAL A 168 4.26 9.87 13.38
C VAL A 168 4.91 9.44 14.68
#